data_AF-A0A2N9LCA0-F1
#
_entry.id   AF-A0A2N9LCA0-F1
#
_cell.length_a   1.000
_cell.length_b   1.000
_cell.length_c   1.000
_cell.angle_alpha   90.00
_cell.angle_beta   90.00
_cell.angle_gamma   90.00
#
_symmetry.space_group_name_H-M   'P 1'
#
loop_
_entity.id
_entity.type
_entity.pdbx_description
1 polymer ?
#
loop_
_entity_poly.entity_id
_entity_poly.type
_entity_poly.pdbx_seq_one_letter_code
_entity_poly.pdbx_strand_id
1 'polypeptide(L)'
;MRKHWVKIVIAVVALLVIVFGLVPFFINADTFRPAIESQLSSALNRKVTLGHLSLSLISGSLVAENISIADDPSLSSTPFLEAKKLDLGIELGQFLFHHSVQITKLTIDTPAIDLIHLENGTWNFSSMGNSGGQPSSATSSMPALSVDELKIKDGSATVASVPAAGNPFTCSAINLDVKHFSFTNAFPFDLSVKLPGDGTVKLSGTAGPIAQQDASKTPFQATLEIKHFDPVAANAVQASDGIAMVADLDAKIASDGGNLSSTGKITASQLKLARNGSPAPQPVDIDFAISDNLDTRAGKVSDLAIHSGTAAVQINGSYQAAMGGVTLNLRLSAPNLAIDQIEQLLPAAGINLPSGSKLKGGSLTANLTITGPASAMTIAGPVEVDNTQLAGFDLGSKIQGLNPLGGTGGGTQIEKVSTDVNSSPQMTSFNNIVASVPAIGTATGSGTISPSEALNFQLVAKFNNASALGSAANAGLNTVASLLGNRSNTAANSGIPLTVTGKASSPSIRANIGAMVKQQAGGLFGSSDGKQNNTVNKLKGLLGK
;
A
#
# COMPACT_ATOMS: atom_id res chain seq x y z
N MET A 1 40.11 24.08 70.69
CA MET A 1 40.85 23.30 69.66
C MET A 1 40.04 22.98 68.38
N ARG A 2 38.87 23.58 68.10
CA ARG A 2 38.01 23.24 66.94
C ARG A 2 38.10 24.16 65.70
N LYS A 3 38.80 25.31 65.75
CA LYS A 3 38.83 26.31 64.65
C LYS A 3 39.89 26.05 63.56
N HIS A 4 40.94 25.27 63.84
CA HIS A 4 42.03 25.03 62.88
C HIS A 4 41.67 23.97 61.84
N TRP A 5 40.96 22.91 62.24
CA TRP A 5 40.55 21.85 61.32
C TRP A 5 39.54 22.33 60.28
N VAL A 6 38.62 23.23 60.65
CA VAL A 6 37.67 23.86 59.73
C VAL A 6 38.39 24.72 58.68
N LYS A 7 39.44 25.46 59.07
CA LYS A 7 40.26 26.24 58.13
C LYS A 7 41.07 25.36 57.18
N ILE A 8 41.55 24.21 57.65
CA ILE A 8 42.27 23.23 56.83
C ILE A 8 41.33 22.57 55.83
N VAL A 9 40.13 22.16 56.26
CA VAL A 9 39.11 21.60 55.37
C VAL A 9 38.67 22.62 54.32
N ILE A 10 38.42 23.88 54.71
CA ILE A 10 38.08 24.94 53.75
C ILE A 10 39.24 25.22 52.78
N ALA A 11 40.49 25.23 53.25
CA ALA A 11 41.65 25.44 52.39
C ALA A 11 41.88 24.27 51.42
N VAL A 12 41.65 23.03 51.86
CA VAL A 12 41.75 21.83 51.01
C VAL A 12 40.62 21.78 49.98
N VAL A 13 39.40 22.15 50.38
CA VAL A 13 38.26 22.26 49.45
C VAL A 13 38.47 23.41 48.47
N ALA A 14 38.96 24.57 48.91
CA ALA A 14 39.30 25.68 48.03
C ALA A 14 40.45 25.33 47.07
N LEU A 15 41.46 24.60 47.54
CA LEU A 15 42.55 24.10 46.70
C LEU A 15 42.03 23.08 45.69
N LEU A 16 41.15 22.16 46.07
CA LEU A 16 40.51 21.22 45.15
C LEU A 16 39.65 21.95 44.13
N VAL A 17 38.87 22.95 44.53
CA VAL A 17 38.06 23.78 43.60
C VAL A 17 38.96 24.57 42.64
N ILE A 18 40.09 25.11 43.11
CA ILE A 18 41.08 25.80 42.26
C ILE A 18 41.76 24.80 41.31
N VAL A 19 42.19 23.64 41.79
CA VAL A 19 42.82 22.60 40.97
C VAL A 19 41.83 22.08 39.92
N PHE A 20 40.61 21.69 40.30
CA PHE A 20 39.56 21.29 39.36
C PHE A 20 39.13 22.42 38.41
N GLY A 21 39.16 23.68 38.86
CA GLY A 21 38.92 24.86 38.01
C GLY A 21 40.06 25.15 37.03
N LEU A 22 41.29 24.69 37.32
CA LEU A 22 42.47 24.83 36.46
C LEU A 22 42.71 23.61 35.56
N VAL A 23 42.18 22.43 35.88
CA VAL A 23 42.24 21.22 35.03
C VAL A 23 41.83 21.45 33.55
N PRO A 24 40.77 22.22 33.19
CA PRO A 24 40.41 22.41 31.79
C PRO A 24 41.42 23.29 31.03
N PHE A 25 42.29 24.03 31.73
CA PHE A 25 43.38 24.80 31.13
C PHE A 25 44.63 23.97 30.80
N PHE A 26 44.79 22.77 31.39
CA PHE A 26 45.97 21.92 31.21
C PHE A 26 45.73 20.67 30.35
N ILE A 27 44.47 20.28 30.10
CA ILE A 27 44.12 19.09 29.29
C ILE A 27 43.56 19.55 27.95
N ASN A 28 44.34 19.42 26.87
CA ASN A 28 43.85 19.60 25.52
C ASN A 28 43.10 18.34 25.07
N ALA A 29 41.77 18.39 25.07
CA ALA A 29 40.92 17.28 24.67
C ALA A 29 41.15 16.84 23.19
N ASP A 30 41.68 17.71 22.34
CA ASP A 30 42.04 17.37 20.95
C ASP A 30 43.16 16.33 20.86
N THR A 31 43.96 16.15 21.92
CA THR A 31 44.99 15.08 21.95
C THR A 31 44.38 13.68 21.90
N PHE A 32 43.13 13.52 22.35
CA PHE A 32 42.41 12.25 22.30
C PHE A 32 41.71 12.00 20.96
N ARG A 33 41.62 13.03 20.09
CA ARG A 33 40.92 12.96 18.80
C ARG A 33 41.33 11.75 17.96
N PRO A 34 42.64 11.51 17.68
CA PRO A 34 43.03 10.44 16.77
C PRO A 34 42.71 9.04 17.34
N ALA A 35 42.77 8.89 18.66
CA ALA A 35 42.43 7.64 19.32
C ALA A 35 40.93 7.35 19.25
N ILE A 36 40.07 8.36 19.50
CA ILE A 36 38.62 8.23 19.42
C ILE A 36 38.19 7.98 17.97
N GLU A 37 38.73 8.74 17.01
CA GLU A 37 38.47 8.53 15.58
C GLU A 37 38.86 7.11 15.14
N SER A 38 40.03 6.62 15.56
CA SER A 38 40.48 5.27 15.22
C SER A 38 39.58 4.18 15.82
N GLN A 39 39.18 4.31 17.08
CA GLN A 39 38.31 3.34 17.75
C GLN A 39 36.90 3.32 17.14
N LEU A 40 36.29 4.50 16.95
CA LEU A 40 34.98 4.60 16.30
C LEU A 40 35.04 4.11 14.86
N SER A 41 36.11 4.45 14.13
CA SER A 41 36.26 4.00 12.74
C SER A 41 36.41 2.50 12.63
N SER A 42 37.17 1.88 13.54
CA SER A 42 37.33 0.44 13.60
C SER A 42 36.04 -0.27 14.01
N ALA A 43 35.27 0.31 14.94
CA ALA A 43 34.02 -0.29 15.41
C ALA A 43 32.90 -0.20 14.36
N LEU A 44 32.82 0.91 13.63
CA LEU A 44 31.80 1.13 12.61
C LEU A 44 32.20 0.55 11.24
N ASN A 45 33.47 0.20 11.05
CA ASN A 45 34.06 -0.10 9.74
C ASN A 45 33.83 1.05 8.73
N ARG A 46 33.95 2.29 9.21
CA ARG A 46 33.75 3.53 8.45
C ARG A 46 34.75 4.58 8.90
N LYS A 47 35.19 5.45 8.00
CA LYS A 47 36.04 6.58 8.41
C LYS A 47 35.20 7.59 9.21
N VAL A 48 35.57 7.82 10.46
CA VAL A 48 34.98 8.85 11.32
C VAL A 48 35.94 10.03 11.43
N THR A 49 35.44 11.24 11.21
CA THR A 49 36.19 12.48 11.42
C THR A 49 35.49 13.35 12.45
N LEU A 50 36.26 13.88 13.40
CA LEU A 50 35.79 14.75 14.46
C LEU A 50 36.42 16.14 14.32
N GLY A 51 35.60 17.17 14.50
CA GLY A 51 36.07 18.54 14.67
C GLY A 51 36.67 18.78 16.06
N HIS A 52 36.49 19.98 16.59
CA HIS A 52 37.08 20.36 17.87
C HIS A 52 36.51 19.52 19.02
N LEU A 53 37.40 18.99 19.87
CA LEU A 53 37.05 18.29 21.09
C LEU A 53 37.25 19.19 22.30
N SER A 54 36.26 19.20 23.18
CA SER A 54 36.31 19.87 24.48
C SER A 54 35.91 18.91 25.59
N LEU A 55 36.53 19.07 26.76
CA LEU A 55 36.18 18.30 27.96
C LEU A 55 35.24 19.12 28.82
N SER A 56 34.00 18.64 29.00
CA SER A 56 33.06 19.22 29.94
C SER A 56 33.22 18.54 31.30
N LEU A 57 33.91 19.23 32.21
CA LEU A 57 34.16 18.73 33.57
C LEU A 57 32.89 18.64 34.43
N ILE A 58 31.88 19.45 34.12
CA ILE A 58 30.60 19.49 34.86
C ILE A 58 29.77 18.24 34.55
N SER A 59 29.73 17.83 33.28
CA SER A 59 29.00 16.63 32.83
C SER A 59 29.86 15.36 32.82
N GLY A 60 31.18 15.47 32.99
CA GLY A 60 32.11 14.35 32.85
C GLY A 60 32.08 13.76 31.44
N SER A 61 32.03 14.61 30.41
CA SER A 61 31.91 14.17 29.03
C SER A 61 32.85 14.88 28.06
N LEU A 62 33.23 14.17 27.00
CA LEU A 62 33.98 14.68 25.86
C LEU A 62 33.00 15.10 24.77
N VAL A 63 33.03 16.37 24.40
CA VAL A 63 32.16 16.94 23.38
C VAL A 63 32.98 17.14 22.12
N ALA A 64 32.58 16.50 21.01
CA ALA A 64 33.17 16.72 19.69
C ALA A 64 32.20 17.52 18.82
N GLU A 65 32.69 18.57 18.18
CA GLU A 65 31.93 19.35 17.21
C GLU A 65 32.11 18.78 15.79
N ASN A 66 31.10 18.95 14.92
CA ASN A 66 31.15 18.61 13.50
C ASN A 66 31.68 17.19 13.22
N ILE A 67 30.84 16.20 13.51
CA ILE A 67 31.14 14.80 13.19
C ILE A 67 30.77 14.55 11.73
N SER A 68 31.59 13.79 11.04
CA SER A 68 31.22 13.14 9.79
C SER A 68 31.63 11.67 9.82
N ILE A 69 30.69 10.79 9.45
CA ILE A 69 30.91 9.36 9.26
C ILE A 69 30.78 9.13 7.75
N ALA A 70 31.86 8.72 7.12
CA ALA A 70 31.86 8.38 5.70
C ALA A 70 30.92 7.20 5.43
N ASP A 71 30.33 7.15 4.25
CA ASP A 71 29.67 5.92 3.75
C ASP A 71 30.72 4.90 3.25
N ASP A 72 30.28 3.74 2.80
CA ASP A 72 31.13 2.77 2.13
C ASP A 72 31.69 3.41 0.84
N PRO A 73 33.01 3.51 0.66
CA PRO A 73 33.59 4.05 -0.56
C PRO A 73 33.19 3.26 -1.82
N SER A 74 32.77 1.99 -1.66
CA SER A 74 32.24 1.18 -2.76
C SER A 74 30.79 1.50 -3.13
N LEU A 75 30.05 2.20 -2.27
CA LEU A 75 28.62 2.49 -2.42
C LEU A 75 28.33 3.98 -2.67
N SER A 76 28.92 4.88 -1.87
CA SER A 76 28.74 6.33 -1.99
C SER A 76 30.00 7.12 -1.62
N SER A 77 30.11 8.31 -2.20
CA SER A 77 31.12 9.31 -1.84
C SER A 77 30.57 10.41 -0.92
N THR A 78 29.26 10.45 -0.71
CA THR A 78 28.63 11.32 0.29
C THR A 78 28.80 10.70 1.68
N PRO A 79 28.94 11.51 2.75
CA PRO A 79 28.91 11.00 4.11
C PRO A 79 27.60 10.27 4.41
N PHE A 80 27.68 9.20 5.20
CA PHE A 80 26.51 8.46 5.69
C PHE A 80 25.78 9.24 6.79
N LEU A 81 26.55 9.88 7.67
CA LEU A 81 26.04 10.66 8.78
C LEU A 81 26.89 11.91 9.01
N GLU A 82 26.24 13.06 9.14
CA GLU A 82 26.86 14.29 9.61
C GLU A 82 26.10 14.82 10.82
N ALA A 83 26.79 15.35 11.83
CA ALA A 83 26.14 15.90 13.01
C ALA A 83 26.89 17.10 13.57
N LYS A 84 26.15 18.02 14.19
CA LYS A 84 26.72 19.21 14.80
C LYS A 84 27.57 18.88 16.02
N LYS A 85 27.14 17.90 16.81
CA LYS A 85 27.77 17.57 18.09
C LYS A 85 27.67 16.09 18.45
N LEU A 86 28.77 15.54 18.97
CA LEU A 86 28.87 14.29 19.72
C LEU A 86 29.06 14.61 21.19
N ASP A 87 28.31 13.95 22.06
CA ASP A 87 28.58 13.94 23.49
C ASP A 87 28.95 12.52 23.91
N LEU A 88 30.20 12.33 24.33
CA LEU A 88 30.76 11.07 24.81
C LEU A 88 30.89 11.13 26.33
N GLY A 89 29.94 10.53 27.04
CA GLY A 89 30.03 10.33 28.49
C GLY A 89 31.13 9.33 28.80
N ILE A 90 32.04 9.70 29.70
CA ILE A 90 33.16 8.86 30.13
C ILE A 90 33.04 8.51 31.61
N GLU A 91 33.42 7.29 31.98
CA GLU A 91 33.49 6.90 33.38
C GLU A 91 34.76 7.47 34.05
N LEU A 92 34.63 8.65 34.67
CA LEU A 92 35.76 9.36 35.29
C LEU A 92 36.48 8.57 36.38
N GLY A 93 35.79 7.66 37.08
CA GLY A 93 36.40 6.81 38.09
C GLY A 93 37.45 5.88 37.50
N GLN A 94 37.10 5.12 36.46
CA GLN A 94 38.08 4.28 35.78
C GLN A 94 39.17 5.09 35.08
N PHE A 95 38.83 6.25 34.53
CA PHE A 95 39.81 7.13 33.90
C PHE A 95 40.89 7.61 34.89
N LEU A 96 40.50 8.04 36.09
CA LEU A 96 41.41 8.55 37.11
C LEU A 96 42.24 7.45 37.80
N PHE A 97 41.71 6.23 37.92
CA PHE A 97 42.38 5.13 38.66
C PHE A 97 43.08 4.10 37.77
N HIS A 98 42.60 3.88 36.53
CA HIS A 98 43.10 2.84 35.62
C HIS A 98 43.57 3.38 34.26
N HIS A 99 43.50 4.70 34.03
CA HIS A 99 43.85 5.35 32.75
C HIS A 99 43.12 4.76 31.52
N SER A 100 41.95 4.15 31.71
CA SER A 100 41.11 3.62 30.64
C SER A 100 39.93 4.55 30.37
N VAL A 101 39.60 4.78 29.09
CA VAL A 101 38.42 5.52 28.67
C VAL A 101 37.31 4.51 28.37
N GLN A 102 36.34 4.39 29.27
CA GLN A 102 35.12 3.61 29.04
C GLN A 102 33.98 4.57 28.66
N ILE A 103 33.44 4.41 27.44
CA ILE A 103 32.32 5.21 26.94
C ILE A 103 31.04 4.67 27.55
N THR A 104 30.42 5.41 28.46
CA THR A 104 29.16 5.03 29.10
C THR A 104 27.96 5.58 28.35
N LYS A 105 28.10 6.77 27.74
CA LYS A 105 27.00 7.44 27.03
C LYS A 105 27.46 7.99 25.70
N LEU A 106 26.60 7.89 24.69
CA LEU A 106 26.83 8.48 23.38
C LEU A 106 25.57 9.25 22.98
N THR A 107 25.67 10.56 22.80
CA THR A 107 24.55 11.38 22.29
C THR A 107 24.97 12.11 21.03
N ILE A 108 24.22 11.90 19.95
CA ILE A 108 24.38 12.61 18.68
C ILE A 108 23.29 13.67 18.57
N ASP A 109 23.68 14.94 18.43
CA ASP A 109 22.75 16.07 18.35
C ASP A 109 22.60 16.56 16.91
N THR A 110 21.35 16.59 16.44
CA THR A 110 20.94 17.02 15.12
C THR A 110 21.70 16.31 13.99
N PRO A 111 21.71 14.96 13.91
CA PRO A 111 22.35 14.28 12.79
C PRO A 111 21.51 14.36 11.51
N ALA A 112 22.17 14.51 10.38
CA ALA A 112 21.64 14.23 9.05
C ALA A 112 22.15 12.85 8.59
N ILE A 113 21.23 11.95 8.24
CA ILE A 113 21.52 10.55 7.90
C ILE A 113 21.07 10.27 6.47
N ASP A 114 21.94 9.70 5.65
CA ASP A 114 21.62 9.27 4.29
C ASP A 114 21.52 7.74 4.20
N LEU A 115 20.30 7.24 3.96
CA LEU A 115 19.99 5.82 3.83
C LEU A 115 19.77 5.48 2.35
N ILE A 116 20.64 4.64 1.82
CA ILE A 116 20.64 4.29 0.39
C ILE A 116 20.37 2.79 0.24
N HIS A 117 19.37 2.44 -0.56
CA HIS A 117 19.06 1.07 -0.95
C HIS A 117 19.52 0.80 -2.39
N LEU A 118 20.44 -0.14 -2.56
CA LEU A 118 21.07 -0.45 -3.85
C LEU A 118 20.31 -1.50 -4.68
N GLU A 119 20.68 -1.60 -5.95
CA GLU A 119 20.13 -2.57 -6.92
C GLU A 119 20.31 -4.03 -6.53
N ASN A 120 21.40 -4.37 -5.85
CA ASN A 120 21.62 -5.71 -5.31
C ASN A 120 20.78 -6.00 -4.04
N GLY A 121 19.89 -5.09 -3.65
CA GLY A 121 19.05 -5.21 -2.47
C GLY A 121 19.77 -4.96 -1.14
N THR A 122 21.00 -4.45 -1.20
CA THR A 122 21.81 -4.16 -0.02
C THR A 122 21.59 -2.71 0.40
N TRP A 123 21.53 -2.47 1.71
CA TRP A 123 21.53 -1.12 2.27
C TRP A 123 22.95 -0.63 2.52
N ASN A 124 23.21 0.67 2.39
CA ASN A 124 24.51 1.25 2.71
C ASN A 124 24.93 1.06 4.18
N PHE A 125 23.97 0.87 5.10
CA PHE A 125 24.26 0.55 6.50
C PHE A 125 24.58 -0.94 6.77
N SER A 126 24.34 -1.84 5.82
CA SER A 126 24.53 -3.30 6.00
C SER A 126 25.96 -3.68 6.39
N SER A 127 26.96 -2.99 5.83
CA SER A 127 28.37 -3.26 6.10
C SER A 127 28.91 -2.56 7.36
N MET A 128 28.07 -1.81 8.09
CA MET A 128 28.47 -1.20 9.35
C MET A 128 28.68 -2.27 10.42
N GLY A 129 29.78 -2.15 11.17
CA GLY A 129 30.16 -3.14 12.18
C GLY A 129 30.71 -4.45 11.62
N ASN A 130 30.78 -4.60 10.29
CA ASN A 130 31.45 -5.72 9.64
C ASN A 130 32.96 -5.45 9.61
N SER A 131 33.76 -6.23 10.34
CA SER A 131 35.22 -6.15 10.25
C SER A 131 35.69 -6.76 8.93
N GLY A 132 35.73 -5.94 7.87
CA GLY A 132 36.30 -6.30 6.57
C GLY A 132 37.71 -6.88 6.72
N GLY A 133 37.96 -8.01 6.06
CA GLY A 133 39.08 -8.91 6.35
C GLY A 133 40.48 -8.27 6.32
N GLN A 134 41.21 -8.48 7.42
CA GLN A 134 42.62 -8.83 7.36
C GLN A 134 42.86 -10.02 8.31
N PRO A 135 43.24 -11.22 7.79
CA PRO A 135 43.64 -12.34 8.65
C PRO A 135 45.02 -12.03 9.22
N SER A 136 45.04 -11.46 10.41
CA SER A 136 46.24 -11.42 11.23
C SER A 136 45.93 -12.18 12.51
N SER A 137 46.59 -13.32 12.66
CA SER A 137 46.57 -14.17 13.84
C SER A 137 46.82 -13.36 15.11
N ALA A 138 45.75 -12.87 15.70
CA ALA A 138 45.66 -12.48 17.09
C ALA A 138 44.19 -12.62 17.46
N THR A 139 43.94 -13.29 18.57
CA THR A 139 42.66 -13.30 19.28
C THR A 139 42.38 -11.88 19.79
N SER A 140 42.13 -10.92 18.89
CA SER A 140 41.51 -9.66 19.26
C SER A 140 40.01 -9.89 19.21
N SER A 141 39.50 -10.51 20.27
CA SER A 141 38.14 -10.19 20.72
C SER A 141 37.99 -8.68 20.59
N MET A 142 37.06 -8.25 19.73
CA MET A 142 36.60 -6.87 19.67
C MET A 142 36.53 -6.35 21.12
N PRO A 143 37.09 -5.18 21.48
CA PRO A 143 36.68 -4.55 22.72
C PRO A 143 35.16 -4.49 22.59
N ALA A 144 34.44 -5.19 23.46
CA ALA A 144 33.00 -5.27 23.40
C ALA A 144 32.46 -3.85 23.59
N LEU A 145 32.35 -3.09 22.49
CA LEU A 145 31.87 -1.72 22.52
C LEU A 145 30.42 -1.84 22.97
N SER A 146 30.26 -1.56 24.25
CA SER A 146 29.02 -1.59 24.96
C SER A 146 28.88 -0.21 25.57
N VAL A 147 27.72 0.38 25.36
CA VAL A 147 27.43 1.74 25.81
C VAL A 147 26.14 1.64 26.60
N ASP A 148 26.12 2.17 27.82
CA ASP A 148 24.94 2.09 28.67
C ASP A 148 23.75 2.84 28.06
N GLU A 149 24.01 3.91 27.32
CA GLU A 149 22.98 4.74 26.72
C GLU A 149 23.48 5.37 25.41
N LEU A 150 22.79 5.09 24.30
CA LEU A 150 22.99 5.76 23.01
C LEU A 150 21.74 6.56 22.66
N LYS A 151 21.95 7.83 22.31
CA LYS A 151 20.88 8.79 21.98
C LYS A 151 21.12 9.50 20.67
N ILE A 152 20.05 9.65 19.89
CA ILE A 152 19.97 10.60 18.78
C ILE A 152 18.91 11.63 19.16
N LYS A 153 19.23 12.91 19.01
CA LYS A 153 18.31 14.02 19.26
C LYS A 153 18.09 14.83 18.01
N ASP A 154 16.83 15.08 17.69
CA ASP A 154 16.39 15.97 16.61
C ASP A 154 17.08 15.73 15.26
N GLY A 155 17.25 14.46 14.89
CA GLY A 155 17.86 14.07 13.62
C GLY A 155 16.92 14.22 12.42
N SER A 156 17.51 14.12 11.23
CA SER A 156 16.82 14.04 9.94
C SER A 156 17.41 12.90 9.12
N ALA A 157 16.58 12.24 8.31
CA ALA A 157 17.06 11.20 7.40
C ALA A 157 16.46 11.34 6.01
N THR A 158 17.26 10.97 5.01
CA THR A 158 16.84 10.85 3.62
C THR A 158 16.96 9.38 3.20
N VAL A 159 15.89 8.81 2.66
CA VAL A 159 15.85 7.46 2.12
C VAL A 159 15.74 7.55 0.61
N ALA A 160 16.71 6.95 -0.09
CA ALA A 160 16.77 6.94 -1.55
C ALA A 160 17.19 5.56 -2.08
N SER A 161 16.93 5.29 -3.35
CA SER A 161 17.39 4.08 -4.04
C SER A 161 18.39 4.41 -5.14
N VAL A 162 19.27 3.46 -5.45
CA VAL A 162 20.19 3.53 -6.60
C VAL A 162 20.01 2.26 -7.46
N PRO A 163 19.57 2.38 -8.73
CA PRO A 163 19.17 3.62 -9.41
C PRO A 163 17.91 4.27 -8.80
N ALA A 164 17.72 5.57 -9.06
CA ALA A 164 16.62 6.34 -8.49
C ALA A 164 15.26 5.78 -8.93
N ALA A 165 14.50 5.27 -7.97
CA ALA A 165 13.14 4.78 -8.14
C ALA A 165 12.18 5.71 -7.39
N GLY A 166 11.79 6.80 -8.04
CA GLY A 166 10.89 7.81 -7.46
C GLY A 166 11.63 8.91 -6.69
N ASN A 167 10.87 9.67 -5.90
CA ASN A 167 11.40 10.79 -5.11
C ASN A 167 12.00 10.27 -3.79
N PRO A 168 13.11 10.85 -3.31
CA PRO A 168 13.62 10.52 -1.98
C PRO A 168 12.58 10.81 -0.89
N PHE A 169 12.47 9.88 0.07
CA PHE A 169 11.64 10.06 1.24
C PHE A 169 12.45 10.75 2.33
N THR A 170 11.94 11.84 2.90
CA THR A 170 12.65 12.59 3.95
C THR A 170 11.84 12.62 5.23
N CYS A 171 12.51 12.50 6.37
CA CYS A 171 11.88 12.61 7.69
C CYS A 171 12.75 13.44 8.65
N SER A 172 12.13 13.94 9.71
CA SER A 172 12.74 14.90 10.64
C SER A 172 12.35 14.60 12.08
N ALA A 173 12.94 15.34 13.03
CA ALA A 173 12.72 15.15 14.46
C ALA A 173 12.92 13.69 14.91
N ILE A 174 13.94 13.03 14.34
CA ILE A 174 14.32 11.67 14.69
C ILE A 174 14.93 11.70 16.09
N ASN A 175 14.28 11.02 17.02
CA ASN A 175 14.79 10.82 18.36
C ASN A 175 14.89 9.32 18.64
N LEU A 176 16.08 8.86 19.00
CA LEU A 176 16.38 7.47 19.32
C LEU A 176 16.96 7.40 20.73
N ASP A 177 16.48 6.47 21.55
CA ASP A 177 17.04 6.11 22.85
C ASP A 177 17.30 4.60 22.84
N VAL A 178 18.56 4.21 23.00
CA VAL A 178 18.99 2.81 23.09
C VAL A 178 19.68 2.63 24.43
N LYS A 179 19.28 1.62 25.20
CA LYS A 179 19.90 1.32 26.49
C LYS A 179 20.68 0.03 26.43
N HIS A 180 21.82 -0.02 27.11
CA HIS A 180 22.71 -1.18 27.17
C HIS A 180 23.08 -1.70 25.78
N PHE A 181 23.40 -0.79 24.86
CA PHE A 181 23.82 -1.14 23.52
C PHE A 181 24.98 -2.13 23.57
N SER A 182 24.92 -3.18 22.75
CA SER A 182 25.93 -4.23 22.69
C SER A 182 25.90 -4.89 21.32
N PHE A 183 27.08 -5.22 20.78
CA PHE A 183 27.17 -6.04 19.56
C PHE A 183 26.78 -7.51 19.80
N THR A 184 26.95 -8.01 21.03
CA THR A 184 26.81 -9.43 21.35
C THR A 184 25.53 -9.78 22.10
N ASN A 185 24.83 -8.77 22.63
CA ASN A 185 23.59 -8.96 23.41
C ASN A 185 22.44 -8.17 22.80
N ALA A 186 21.21 -8.58 23.09
CA ALA A 186 20.03 -7.81 22.75
C ALA A 186 19.90 -6.58 23.66
N PHE A 187 19.40 -5.47 23.09
CA PHE A 187 19.24 -4.20 23.77
C PHE A 187 17.87 -3.59 23.45
N PRO A 188 17.21 -2.94 24.43
CA PRO A 188 15.98 -2.20 24.19
C PRO A 188 16.25 -0.87 23.47
N PHE A 189 15.29 -0.45 22.66
CA PHE A 189 15.31 0.83 21.96
C PHE A 189 13.93 1.46 21.89
N ASP A 190 13.91 2.79 21.82
CA ASP A 190 12.74 3.64 21.59
C ASP A 190 13.08 4.66 20.49
N LEU A 191 12.32 4.65 19.41
CA LEU A 191 12.46 5.54 18.25
C LEU A 191 11.19 6.35 18.07
N SER A 192 11.33 7.65 17.80
CA SER A 192 10.24 8.51 17.35
C SER A 192 10.68 9.37 16.17
N VAL A 193 9.80 9.54 15.20
CA VAL A 193 10.10 10.25 13.94
C VAL A 193 8.89 11.07 13.50
N LYS A 194 9.12 12.27 12.97
CA LYS A 194 8.11 13.05 12.25
C LYS A 194 8.23 12.82 10.76
N LEU A 195 7.13 12.36 10.15
CA LEU A 195 6.99 12.17 8.71
C LEU A 195 6.50 13.46 8.05
N PRO A 196 6.61 13.59 6.71
CA PRO A 196 5.94 14.67 5.99
C PRO A 196 4.41 14.58 6.14
N GLY A 197 3.70 15.70 6.01
CA GLY A 197 2.23 15.72 6.05
C GLY A 197 1.63 15.45 7.44
N ASP A 198 2.27 15.94 8.50
CA ASP A 198 1.87 15.80 9.91
C ASP A 198 1.91 14.38 10.51
N GLY A 199 2.35 13.39 9.73
CA GLY A 199 2.49 12.02 10.21
C GLY A 199 3.57 11.86 11.28
N THR A 200 3.37 10.91 12.20
CA THR A 200 4.36 10.55 13.23
C THR A 200 4.53 9.05 13.34
N VAL A 201 5.75 8.61 13.65
CA VAL A 201 6.10 7.21 13.92
C VAL A 201 6.63 7.09 15.34
N LYS A 202 6.22 6.05 16.04
CA LYS A 202 6.91 5.52 17.22
C LYS A 202 7.21 4.05 17.00
N LEU A 203 8.42 3.64 17.35
CA LEU A 203 8.85 2.25 17.28
C LEU A 203 9.63 1.92 18.54
N SER A 204 9.12 0.97 19.33
CA SER A 204 9.73 0.58 20.60
C SER A 204 9.88 -0.93 20.66
N GLY A 205 11.03 -1.41 21.13
CA GLY A 205 11.32 -2.83 21.08
C GLY A 205 12.68 -3.23 21.61
N THR A 206 13.12 -4.41 21.21
CA THR A 206 14.45 -4.96 21.48
C THR A 206 15.09 -5.41 20.19
N ALA A 207 16.37 -5.12 19.99
CA ALA A 207 17.16 -5.56 18.84
C ALA A 207 18.44 -6.24 19.30
N GLY A 208 18.97 -7.15 18.49
CA GLY A 208 20.26 -7.80 18.72
C GLY A 208 20.18 -9.28 19.09
N PRO A 209 21.32 -10.00 19.10
CA PRO A 209 22.69 -9.50 18.84
C PRO A 209 22.90 -8.96 17.42
N ILE A 210 23.82 -8.00 17.23
CA ILE A 210 24.08 -7.41 15.92
C ILE A 210 24.66 -8.47 14.98
N ALA A 211 24.07 -8.61 13.78
CA ALA A 211 24.57 -9.51 12.76
C ALA A 211 25.84 -8.92 12.11
N GLN A 212 27.01 -9.42 12.50
CA GLN A 212 28.31 -8.83 12.11
C GLN A 212 28.59 -8.82 10.60
N GLN A 213 28.08 -9.79 9.85
CA GLN A 213 28.30 -9.84 8.39
C GLN A 213 27.37 -8.90 7.64
N ASP A 214 26.18 -8.63 8.19
CA ASP A 214 25.15 -7.80 7.59
C ASP A 214 24.23 -7.27 8.69
N ALA A 215 24.44 -6.02 9.08
CA ALA A 215 23.68 -5.39 10.16
C ALA A 215 22.17 -5.33 9.87
N SER A 216 21.75 -5.39 8.60
CA SER A 216 20.33 -5.42 8.23
C SER A 216 19.63 -6.74 8.59
N LYS A 217 20.40 -7.79 8.87
CA LYS A 217 19.91 -9.09 9.37
C LYS A 217 19.91 -9.20 10.89
N THR A 218 20.04 -8.07 11.59
CA THR A 218 19.96 -8.06 13.06
C THR A 218 18.54 -8.44 13.49
N PRO A 219 18.35 -9.47 14.33
CA PRO A 219 17.04 -9.85 14.83
C PRO A 219 16.48 -8.75 15.74
N PHE A 220 15.16 -8.57 15.70
CA PHE A 220 14.48 -7.60 16.54
C PHE A 220 13.01 -7.97 16.77
N GLN A 221 12.43 -7.40 17.81
CA GLN A 221 10.99 -7.44 18.10
C GLN A 221 10.56 -6.04 18.51
N ALA A 222 9.54 -5.48 17.87
CA ALA A 222 9.12 -4.12 18.10
C ALA A 222 7.62 -3.92 17.92
N THR A 223 7.09 -2.88 18.55
CA THR A 223 5.75 -2.35 18.30
C THR A 223 5.89 -1.05 17.54
N LEU A 224 5.22 -0.95 16.40
CA LEU A 224 5.18 0.18 15.49
C LEU A 224 3.82 0.87 15.64
N GLU A 225 3.83 2.17 15.93
CA GLU A 225 2.68 3.05 15.87
C GLU A 225 2.97 4.12 14.81
N ILE A 226 2.09 4.26 13.83
CA ILE A 226 2.08 5.38 12.89
C ILE A 226 0.75 6.10 13.05
N LYS A 227 0.78 7.43 13.14
CA LYS A 227 -0.42 8.27 13.19
C LYS A 227 -0.39 9.29 12.07
N HIS A 228 -1.54 9.57 11.48
CA HIS A 228 -1.77 10.59 10.44
C HIS A 228 -0.82 10.47 9.24
N PHE A 229 -0.49 9.26 8.80
CA PHE A 229 0.35 9.09 7.62
C PHE A 229 -0.42 9.37 6.33
N ASP A 230 0.00 10.39 5.60
CA ASP A 230 -0.49 10.70 4.26
C ASP A 230 0.59 10.33 3.22
N PRO A 231 0.39 9.26 2.42
CA PRO A 231 1.38 8.80 1.45
C PRO A 231 1.58 9.79 0.29
N VAL A 232 0.60 10.65 0.00
CA VAL A 232 0.71 11.68 -1.04
C VAL A 232 1.54 12.85 -0.51
N ALA A 233 1.25 13.32 0.70
CA ALA A 233 2.05 14.37 1.34
C ALA A 233 3.50 13.94 1.59
N ALA A 234 3.72 12.63 1.81
CA ALA A 234 5.03 12.03 1.97
C ALA A 234 5.75 11.69 0.66
N ASN A 235 5.17 12.02 -0.50
CA ASN A 235 5.70 11.68 -1.83
C ASN A 235 5.92 10.19 -2.07
N ALA A 236 5.31 9.31 -1.26
CA ALA A 236 5.37 7.87 -1.42
C ALA A 236 4.41 7.39 -2.53
N VAL A 237 3.34 8.14 -2.79
CA VAL A 237 2.37 7.90 -3.86
C VAL A 237 2.17 9.20 -4.66
N GLN A 238 2.11 9.11 -5.98
CA GLN A 238 1.87 10.28 -6.80
C GLN A 238 0.39 10.65 -6.76
N ALA A 239 0.06 11.93 -6.57
CA ALA A 239 -1.32 12.40 -6.61
C ALA A 239 -2.03 12.05 -7.94
N SER A 240 -1.27 11.95 -9.03
CA SER A 240 -1.76 11.51 -10.34
C SER A 240 -2.25 10.07 -10.37
N ASP A 241 -1.84 9.21 -9.43
CA ASP A 241 -2.30 7.82 -9.37
C ASP A 241 -3.75 7.73 -8.89
N GLY A 242 -4.28 8.80 -8.30
CA GLY A 242 -5.65 8.88 -7.84
C GLY A 242 -5.92 8.13 -6.54
N ILE A 243 -4.86 7.66 -5.88
CA ILE A 243 -4.90 7.02 -4.56
C ILE A 243 -4.56 8.07 -3.51
N ALA A 244 -5.41 8.21 -2.50
CA ALA A 244 -5.18 9.10 -1.36
C ALA A 244 -5.83 8.51 -0.10
N MET A 245 -5.20 8.73 1.06
CA MET A 245 -5.72 8.32 2.35
C MET A 245 -4.93 9.00 3.47
N VAL A 246 -5.51 9.04 4.67
CA VAL A 246 -4.77 9.29 5.91
C VAL A 246 -4.83 8.02 6.75
N ALA A 247 -3.68 7.46 7.08
CA ALA A 247 -3.56 6.15 7.70
C ALA A 247 -2.99 6.23 9.12
N ASP A 248 -3.68 5.57 10.04
CA ASP A 248 -3.12 5.18 11.33
C ASP A 248 -2.78 3.68 11.29
N LEU A 249 -1.63 3.30 11.82
CA LEU A 249 -1.15 1.93 11.87
C LEU A 249 -0.71 1.59 13.29
N ASP A 250 -1.17 0.45 13.80
CA ASP A 250 -0.68 -0.14 15.04
C ASP A 250 -0.26 -1.59 14.73
N ALA A 251 1.03 -1.90 14.85
CA ALA A 251 1.60 -3.18 14.42
C ALA A 251 2.66 -3.73 15.38
N LYS A 252 2.75 -5.06 15.43
CA LYS A 252 3.85 -5.80 16.05
C LYS A 252 4.70 -6.42 14.95
N ILE A 253 6.00 -6.18 15.01
CA ILE A 253 6.97 -6.61 14.02
C ILE A 253 8.04 -7.44 14.72
N ALA A 254 8.37 -8.59 14.15
CA ALA A 254 9.45 -9.44 14.64
C ALA A 254 10.28 -9.97 13.48
N SER A 255 11.60 -9.92 13.61
CA SER A 255 12.53 -10.53 12.68
C SER A 255 13.57 -11.39 13.40
N ASP A 256 13.89 -12.54 12.81
CA ASP A 256 15.00 -13.40 13.24
C ASP A 256 16.27 -13.18 12.41
N GLY A 257 16.27 -12.18 11.52
CA GLY A 257 17.36 -11.87 10.58
C GLY A 257 17.24 -12.52 9.20
N GLY A 258 16.42 -13.58 9.06
CA GLY A 258 16.11 -14.21 7.77
C GLY A 258 14.64 -14.07 7.38
N ASN A 259 13.75 -14.10 8.37
CA ASN A 259 12.32 -13.92 8.23
C ASN A 259 11.87 -12.69 9.03
N LEU A 260 10.84 -12.03 8.51
CA LEU A 260 10.14 -10.92 9.13
C LEU A 260 8.67 -11.31 9.25
N SER A 261 8.04 -11.00 10.36
CA SER A 261 6.61 -11.16 10.56
C SER A 261 6.04 -9.85 11.08
N SER A 262 4.85 -9.50 10.61
CA SER A 262 4.16 -8.28 10.98
C SER A 262 2.67 -8.57 11.12
N THR A 263 2.10 -8.16 12.24
CA THR A 263 0.65 -8.26 12.52
C THR A 263 0.17 -6.95 13.07
N GLY A 264 -1.02 -6.49 12.67
CA GLY A 264 -1.50 -5.20 13.13
C GLY A 264 -2.83 -4.80 12.54
N LYS A 265 -3.19 -3.56 12.83
CA LYS A 265 -4.40 -2.90 12.34
C LYS A 265 -4.03 -1.58 11.67
N ILE A 266 -4.68 -1.30 10.55
CA ILE A 266 -4.65 -0.03 9.85
C ILE A 266 -6.05 0.57 9.92
N THR A 267 -6.15 1.86 10.21
CA THR A 267 -7.39 2.64 10.01
C THR A 267 -7.12 3.68 8.94
N ALA A 268 -7.80 3.54 7.80
CA ALA A 268 -7.66 4.41 6.64
C ALA A 268 -8.84 5.38 6.55
N SER A 269 -8.59 6.65 6.85
CA SER A 269 -9.55 7.75 6.69
C SER A 269 -9.41 8.40 5.33
N GLN A 270 -10.51 9.01 4.84
CA GLN A 270 -10.55 9.69 3.53
C GLN A 270 -10.06 8.83 2.37
N LEU A 271 -10.30 7.51 2.45
CA LEU A 271 -9.81 6.55 1.47
C LEU A 271 -10.34 6.89 0.07
N LYS A 272 -9.45 7.06 -0.88
CA LYS A 272 -9.72 7.24 -2.31
C LYS A 272 -8.82 6.28 -3.08
N LEU A 273 -9.40 5.49 -3.97
CA LEU A 273 -8.73 4.38 -4.68
C LEU A 273 -8.68 4.56 -6.19
N ALA A 274 -9.30 5.61 -6.73
CA ALA A 274 -9.35 5.87 -8.17
C ALA A 274 -9.30 7.37 -8.47
N ARG A 275 -8.72 7.76 -9.62
CA ARG A 275 -8.57 9.17 -10.05
C ARG A 275 -9.89 9.94 -10.03
N ASN A 276 -10.93 9.34 -10.60
CA ASN A 276 -12.31 9.83 -10.66
C ASN A 276 -13.11 9.58 -9.36
N GLY A 277 -12.50 8.96 -8.35
CA GLY A 277 -13.15 8.68 -7.07
C GLY A 277 -13.20 9.89 -6.14
N SER A 278 -14.07 9.80 -5.15
CA SER A 278 -14.19 10.74 -4.03
C SER A 278 -13.83 10.04 -2.71
N PRO A 279 -13.28 10.75 -1.71
CA PRO A 279 -12.97 10.15 -0.42
C PRO A 279 -14.15 9.40 0.21
N ALA A 280 -13.88 8.22 0.77
CA ALA A 280 -14.86 7.45 1.51
C ALA A 280 -15.39 8.25 2.72
N PRO A 281 -16.70 8.19 3.01
CA PRO A 281 -17.32 8.99 4.07
C PRO A 281 -16.99 8.49 5.47
N GLN A 282 -16.63 7.21 5.60
CA GLN A 282 -16.26 6.56 6.86
C GLN A 282 -14.86 5.94 6.73
N PRO A 283 -14.10 5.85 7.83
CA PRO A 283 -12.84 5.11 7.84
C PRO A 283 -13.03 3.64 7.47
N VAL A 284 -12.00 3.07 6.87
CA VAL A 284 -11.91 1.64 6.58
C VAL A 284 -10.85 1.03 7.49
N ASP A 285 -11.23 0.03 8.27
CA ASP A 285 -10.33 -0.70 9.14
C ASP A 285 -9.77 -1.91 8.40
N ILE A 286 -8.49 -2.21 8.58
CA ILE A 286 -7.82 -3.32 7.93
C ILE A 286 -6.97 -4.03 8.97
N ASP A 287 -7.31 -5.26 9.32
CA ASP A 287 -6.45 -6.13 10.11
C ASP A 287 -5.55 -6.92 9.15
N PHE A 288 -4.27 -7.07 9.49
CA PHE A 288 -3.31 -7.76 8.62
C PHE A 288 -2.36 -8.68 9.39
N ALA A 289 -1.93 -9.74 8.72
CA ALA A 289 -0.90 -10.67 9.14
C ALA A 289 -0.03 -11.07 7.94
N ILE A 290 1.22 -10.60 7.94
CA ILE A 290 2.17 -10.75 6.82
C ILE A 290 3.47 -11.36 7.34
N SER A 291 4.10 -12.18 6.51
CA SER A 291 5.46 -12.68 6.75
C SER A 291 6.31 -12.57 5.49
N ASP A 292 7.56 -12.13 5.62
CA ASP A 292 8.53 -12.00 4.55
C ASP A 292 9.78 -12.82 4.82
N ASN A 293 10.37 -13.37 3.76
CA ASN A 293 11.73 -13.86 3.79
C ASN A 293 12.65 -12.77 3.23
N LEU A 294 13.60 -12.28 4.04
CA LEU A 294 14.43 -11.12 3.72
C LEU A 294 15.46 -11.41 2.61
N ASP A 295 15.91 -12.65 2.48
CA ASP A 295 16.87 -13.06 1.46
C ASP A 295 16.21 -13.16 0.07
N THR A 296 15.09 -13.87 0.01
CA THR A 296 14.37 -14.11 -1.25
C THR A 296 13.42 -12.97 -1.59
N ARG A 297 13.08 -12.09 -0.63
CA ARG A 297 12.07 -11.03 -0.74
C ARG A 297 10.67 -11.52 -1.10
N ALA A 298 10.43 -12.80 -0.80
CA ALA A 298 9.14 -13.43 -0.96
C ALA A 298 8.30 -13.24 0.30
N GLY A 299 7.09 -12.72 0.13
CA GLY A 299 6.14 -12.44 1.20
C GLY A 299 4.89 -13.31 1.11
N LYS A 300 4.27 -13.57 2.25
CA LYS A 300 2.99 -14.25 2.38
C LYS A 300 2.03 -13.36 3.14
N VAL A 301 0.87 -13.12 2.55
CA VAL A 301 -0.28 -12.51 3.22
C VAL A 301 -1.09 -13.66 3.81
N SER A 302 -0.95 -13.88 5.12
CA SER A 302 -1.68 -14.94 5.81
C SER A 302 -3.14 -14.59 5.99
N ASP A 303 -3.39 -13.34 6.37
CA ASP A 303 -4.73 -12.77 6.44
C ASP A 303 -4.64 -11.25 6.25
N LEU A 304 -5.62 -10.70 5.55
CA LEU A 304 -5.87 -9.28 5.42
C LEU A 304 -7.38 -9.11 5.39
N ALA A 305 -7.93 -8.68 6.51
CA ALA A 305 -9.36 -8.53 6.73
C ALA A 305 -9.75 -7.06 6.64
N ILE A 306 -10.52 -6.70 5.62
CA ILE A 306 -11.03 -5.34 5.43
C ILE A 306 -12.40 -5.24 6.08
N HIS A 307 -12.49 -4.33 7.05
CA HIS A 307 -13.66 -4.07 7.86
C HIS A 307 -14.26 -2.71 7.51
N SER A 308 -15.55 -2.73 7.16
CA SER A 308 -16.37 -1.53 7.03
C SER A 308 -17.74 -1.82 7.66
N GLY A 309 -17.87 -1.57 8.96
CA GLY A 309 -19.01 -2.04 9.75
C GLY A 309 -18.91 -3.54 10.07
N THR A 310 -19.92 -4.34 9.73
CA THR A 310 -19.93 -5.81 9.96
C THR A 310 -19.41 -6.62 8.77
N ALA A 311 -19.05 -5.94 7.68
CA ALA A 311 -18.45 -6.52 6.50
C ALA A 311 -17.03 -6.99 6.81
N ALA A 312 -16.68 -8.20 6.35
CA ALA A 312 -15.31 -8.68 6.34
C ALA A 312 -14.99 -9.21 4.93
N VAL A 313 -14.08 -8.53 4.23
CA VAL A 313 -13.44 -9.07 3.04
C VAL A 313 -12.12 -9.67 3.47
N GLN A 314 -11.84 -10.92 3.09
CA GLN A 314 -10.57 -11.57 3.40
C GLN A 314 -9.70 -11.66 2.17
N ILE A 315 -8.43 -11.32 2.32
CA ILE A 315 -7.41 -11.43 1.29
C ILE A 315 -6.24 -12.25 1.84
N ASN A 316 -5.79 -13.24 1.08
CA ASN A 316 -4.61 -14.03 1.39
C ASN A 316 -3.82 -14.35 0.12
N GLY A 317 -2.59 -14.83 0.27
CA GLY A 317 -1.76 -15.26 -0.85
C GLY A 317 -0.30 -14.93 -0.64
N SER A 318 0.40 -14.60 -1.72
CA SER A 318 1.82 -14.25 -1.70
C SER A 318 2.12 -13.04 -2.57
N TYR A 319 3.28 -12.44 -2.30
CA TYR A 319 3.88 -11.45 -3.16
C TYR A 319 5.38 -11.69 -3.25
N GLN A 320 5.99 -11.09 -4.26
CA GLN A 320 7.43 -11.10 -4.47
C GLN A 320 7.87 -9.67 -4.70
N ALA A 321 8.62 -9.12 -3.76
CA ALA A 321 9.22 -7.80 -3.91
C ALA A 321 10.51 -7.93 -4.71
N ALA A 322 10.57 -7.31 -5.89
CA ALA A 322 11.79 -7.17 -6.68
C ALA A 322 12.10 -5.68 -6.85
N MET A 323 13.34 -5.35 -7.21
CA MET A 323 13.78 -3.96 -7.45
C MET A 323 12.94 -3.21 -8.51
N GLY A 324 12.31 -3.93 -9.45
CA GLY A 324 11.43 -3.35 -10.48
C GLY A 324 9.95 -3.26 -10.09
N GLY A 325 9.61 -3.59 -8.85
CA GLY A 325 8.24 -3.56 -8.33
C GLY A 325 7.83 -4.85 -7.62
N VAL A 326 6.61 -4.84 -7.08
CA VAL A 326 6.03 -5.98 -6.37
C VAL A 326 5.16 -6.78 -7.34
N THR A 327 5.38 -8.09 -7.42
CA THR A 327 4.45 -9.00 -8.12
C THR A 327 3.52 -9.64 -7.10
N LEU A 328 2.22 -9.62 -7.39
CA LEU A 328 1.17 -10.11 -6.50
C LEU A 328 0.60 -11.45 -7.01
N ASN A 329 0.25 -12.31 -6.07
CA ASN A 329 -0.60 -13.48 -6.27
C ASN A 329 -1.50 -13.65 -5.06
N LEU A 330 -2.60 -12.90 -5.04
CA LEU A 330 -3.54 -12.84 -3.94
C LEU A 330 -4.88 -13.41 -4.35
N ARG A 331 -5.65 -13.82 -3.36
CA ARG A 331 -7.03 -14.26 -3.48
C ARG A 331 -7.90 -13.49 -2.51
N LEU A 332 -8.93 -12.86 -3.03
CA LEU A 332 -9.96 -12.15 -2.28
C LEU A 332 -11.19 -13.05 -2.17
N SER A 333 -11.71 -13.19 -0.96
CA SER A 333 -12.99 -13.83 -0.68
C SER A 333 -13.88 -12.87 0.10
N ALA A 334 -15.07 -12.63 -0.44
CA ALA A 334 -16.10 -11.81 0.18
C ALA A 334 -17.42 -12.58 0.11
N PRO A 335 -17.69 -13.52 1.03
CA PRO A 335 -18.93 -14.28 1.02
C PRO A 335 -20.08 -13.46 1.63
N ASN A 336 -21.19 -13.33 0.89
CA ASN A 336 -22.45 -12.78 1.39
C ASN A 336 -22.32 -11.37 2.05
N LEU A 337 -21.50 -10.52 1.46
CA LEU A 337 -21.19 -9.18 1.95
C LEU A 337 -22.38 -8.24 1.79
N ALA A 338 -22.80 -7.55 2.85
CA ALA A 338 -23.96 -6.65 2.80
C ALA A 338 -23.70 -5.47 1.85
N ILE A 339 -24.55 -5.32 0.82
CA ILE A 339 -24.36 -4.29 -0.21
C ILE A 339 -24.44 -2.87 0.36
N ASP A 340 -25.25 -2.64 1.39
CA ASP A 340 -25.40 -1.33 2.04
C ASP A 340 -24.08 -0.82 2.66
N GLN A 341 -23.14 -1.71 2.98
CA GLN A 341 -21.82 -1.36 3.52
C GLN A 341 -20.84 -1.00 2.40
N ILE A 342 -20.92 -1.71 1.27
CA ILE A 342 -20.04 -1.49 0.12
C ILE A 342 -20.48 -0.27 -0.68
N GLU A 343 -21.79 0.03 -0.72
CA GLU A 343 -22.35 1.19 -1.45
C GLU A 343 -21.66 2.50 -1.07
N GLN A 344 -21.26 2.63 0.20
CA GLN A 344 -20.55 3.79 0.74
C GLN A 344 -19.10 3.89 0.26
N LEU A 345 -18.52 2.78 -0.18
CA LEU A 345 -17.14 2.69 -0.68
C LEU A 345 -17.06 2.75 -2.21
N LEU A 346 -18.18 2.57 -2.93
CA LEU A 346 -18.21 2.65 -4.40
C LEU A 346 -17.62 3.97 -4.94
N PRO A 347 -17.95 5.16 -4.36
CA PRO A 347 -17.37 6.41 -4.82
C PRO A 347 -15.85 6.49 -4.61
N ALA A 348 -15.30 5.85 -3.56
CA ALA A 348 -13.86 5.79 -3.34
C ALA A 348 -13.14 4.99 -4.43
N ALA A 349 -13.78 3.93 -4.93
CA ALA A 349 -13.31 3.14 -6.06
C ALA A 349 -13.60 3.77 -7.43
N GLY A 350 -14.19 4.97 -7.48
CA GLY A 350 -14.59 5.61 -8.74
C GLY A 350 -15.75 4.90 -9.45
N ILE A 351 -16.48 4.05 -8.74
CA ILE A 351 -17.65 3.35 -9.27
C ILE A 351 -18.87 4.25 -9.10
N ASN A 352 -19.39 4.76 -10.21
CA ASN A 352 -20.55 5.62 -10.25
C ASN A 352 -21.80 4.81 -10.63
N LEU A 353 -22.84 4.92 -9.79
CA LEU A 353 -24.18 4.43 -10.13
C LEU A 353 -24.89 5.45 -11.05
N PRO A 354 -25.94 5.02 -11.78
CA PRO A 354 -26.77 5.96 -12.53
C PRO A 354 -27.26 7.14 -11.67
N SER A 355 -27.40 8.31 -12.29
CA SER A 355 -27.73 9.55 -11.57
C SER A 355 -29.00 9.40 -10.72
N GLY A 356 -28.91 9.73 -9.43
CA GLY A 356 -30.02 9.64 -8.48
C GLY A 356 -30.33 8.23 -7.96
N SER A 357 -29.51 7.23 -8.31
CA SER A 357 -29.71 5.84 -7.91
C SER A 357 -28.77 5.36 -6.82
N LYS A 358 -29.22 4.35 -6.08
CA LYS A 358 -28.45 3.68 -5.02
C LYS A 358 -28.77 2.19 -5.01
N LEU A 359 -27.81 1.38 -4.60
CA LEU A 359 -28.07 -0.01 -4.26
C LEU A 359 -28.55 -0.08 -2.81
N LYS A 360 -29.60 -0.88 -2.56
CA LYS A 360 -30.19 -1.04 -1.24
C LYS A 360 -30.52 -2.50 -0.97
N GLY A 361 -30.05 -3.01 0.17
CA GLY A 361 -30.26 -4.38 0.61
C GLY A 361 -29.59 -5.42 -0.29
N GLY A 362 -29.68 -6.68 0.12
CA GLY A 362 -29.07 -7.81 -0.58
C GLY A 362 -27.62 -8.05 -0.18
N SER A 363 -26.97 -8.96 -0.91
CA SER A 363 -25.61 -9.36 -0.64
C SER A 363 -24.76 -9.51 -1.90
N LEU A 364 -23.46 -9.31 -1.74
CA LEU A 364 -22.42 -9.50 -2.74
C LEU A 364 -21.58 -10.70 -2.34
N THR A 365 -21.43 -11.66 -3.24
CA THR A 365 -20.44 -12.73 -3.14
C THR A 365 -19.37 -12.54 -4.19
N ALA A 366 -18.09 -12.48 -3.79
CA ALA A 366 -16.97 -12.38 -4.72
C ALA A 366 -15.84 -13.34 -4.33
N ASN A 367 -15.27 -14.02 -5.33
CA ASN A 367 -14.07 -14.82 -5.17
C ASN A 367 -13.10 -14.47 -6.30
N LEU A 368 -12.17 -13.56 -6.02
CA LEU A 368 -11.31 -12.95 -7.04
C LEU A 368 -9.85 -13.36 -6.84
N THR A 369 -9.13 -13.55 -7.93
CA THR A 369 -7.67 -13.64 -7.96
C THR A 369 -7.10 -12.29 -8.37
N ILE A 370 -6.04 -11.86 -7.70
CA ILE A 370 -5.32 -10.62 -7.97
C ILE A 370 -3.89 -11.02 -8.31
N THR A 371 -3.50 -10.86 -9.57
CA THR A 371 -2.22 -11.38 -10.08
C THR A 371 -1.49 -10.36 -10.92
N GLY A 372 -0.16 -10.49 -10.98
CA GLY A 372 0.71 -9.66 -11.82
C GLY A 372 1.41 -8.53 -11.04
N PRO A 373 2.15 -7.64 -11.75
CA PRO A 373 2.83 -6.51 -11.12
C PRO A 373 1.84 -5.56 -10.45
N ALA A 374 2.17 -4.99 -9.30
CA ALA A 374 1.31 -4.06 -8.56
C ALA A 374 0.93 -2.81 -9.39
N SER A 375 1.77 -2.40 -10.34
CA SER A 375 1.51 -1.31 -11.29
C SER A 375 0.58 -1.70 -12.45
N ALA A 376 0.39 -3.00 -12.70
CA ALA A 376 -0.38 -3.53 -13.82
C ALA A 376 -1.16 -4.80 -13.44
N MET A 377 -1.80 -4.76 -12.27
CA MET A 377 -2.48 -5.93 -11.69
C MET A 377 -3.70 -6.35 -12.52
N THR A 378 -3.96 -7.65 -12.55
CA THR A 378 -5.17 -8.25 -13.12
C THR A 378 -6.03 -8.83 -12.01
N ILE A 379 -7.31 -8.46 -11.97
CA ILE A 379 -8.30 -8.95 -11.00
C ILE A 379 -9.32 -9.79 -11.75
N ALA A 380 -9.43 -11.08 -11.45
CA ALA A 380 -10.33 -11.98 -12.17
C ALA A 380 -11.08 -12.96 -11.26
N GLY A 381 -12.33 -13.27 -11.60
CA GLY A 381 -13.12 -14.29 -10.90
C GLY A 381 -14.62 -13.98 -10.87
N PRO A 382 -15.41 -14.90 -10.31
CA PRO A 382 -16.86 -14.75 -10.21
C PRO A 382 -17.25 -13.69 -9.19
N VAL A 383 -18.26 -12.90 -9.56
CA VAL A 383 -18.98 -11.95 -8.72
C VAL A 383 -20.47 -12.23 -8.86
N GLU A 384 -21.18 -12.26 -7.74
CA GLU A 384 -22.61 -12.48 -7.65
C GLU A 384 -23.24 -11.46 -6.70
N VAL A 385 -24.37 -10.90 -7.10
CA VAL A 385 -25.20 -9.99 -6.33
C VAL A 385 -26.59 -10.59 -6.22
N ASP A 386 -27.07 -10.75 -4.99
CA ASP A 386 -28.37 -11.38 -4.71
C ASP A 386 -29.30 -10.40 -3.98
N ASN A 387 -30.57 -10.44 -4.35
CA ASN A 387 -31.69 -9.80 -3.65
C ASN A 387 -31.49 -8.31 -3.34
N THR A 388 -30.96 -7.55 -4.29
CA THR A 388 -30.73 -6.11 -4.13
C THR A 388 -31.79 -5.26 -4.83
N GLN A 389 -31.88 -3.99 -4.47
CA GLN A 389 -32.72 -3.02 -5.15
C GLN A 389 -31.86 -1.87 -5.68
N LEU A 390 -31.94 -1.61 -6.99
CA LEU A 390 -31.46 -0.37 -7.57
C LEU A 390 -32.53 0.71 -7.38
N ALA A 391 -32.53 1.33 -6.20
CA ALA A 391 -33.45 2.37 -5.81
C ALA A 391 -33.22 3.63 -6.66
N GLY A 392 -34.30 4.32 -7.05
CA GLY A 392 -34.21 5.54 -7.87
C GLY A 392 -33.92 5.32 -9.35
N PHE A 393 -33.77 4.07 -9.81
CA PHE A 393 -33.57 3.74 -11.23
C PHE A 393 -34.48 2.62 -11.71
N ASP A 394 -35.36 2.95 -12.65
CA ASP A 394 -36.23 2.00 -13.32
C ASP A 394 -35.59 1.53 -14.63
N LEU A 395 -34.97 0.35 -14.61
CA LEU A 395 -34.32 -0.27 -15.76
C LEU A 395 -35.29 -0.48 -16.92
N GLY A 396 -36.54 -0.86 -16.64
CA GLY A 396 -37.53 -1.18 -17.66
C GLY A 396 -37.90 0.03 -18.51
N SER A 397 -38.05 1.19 -17.87
CA SER A 397 -38.32 2.46 -18.55
C SER A 397 -37.18 2.97 -19.44
N LYS A 398 -35.94 2.49 -19.22
CA LYS A 398 -34.74 2.96 -19.93
C LYS A 398 -34.39 2.13 -21.16
N ILE A 399 -35.10 1.03 -21.42
CA ILE A 399 -34.88 0.20 -22.61
C ILE A 399 -35.53 0.87 -23.82
N GLN A 400 -34.71 1.49 -24.67
CA GLN A 400 -35.14 2.13 -25.91
C GLN A 400 -35.55 1.07 -26.95
N GLY A 401 -36.57 1.40 -27.75
CA GLY A 401 -37.09 0.53 -28.82
C GLY A 401 -38.23 -0.39 -28.39
N LEU A 402 -38.50 -0.47 -27.09
CA LEU A 402 -39.73 -0.99 -26.51
C LEU A 402 -40.43 0.23 -25.91
N ASN A 403 -41.70 0.49 -26.24
CA ASN A 403 -42.48 1.58 -25.64
C ASN A 403 -43.33 0.98 -24.49
N PRO A 404 -42.76 0.69 -23.30
CA PRO A 404 -43.54 0.11 -22.23
C PRO A 404 -44.57 1.13 -21.72
N LEU A 405 -45.83 0.70 -21.65
CA LEU A 405 -46.90 1.44 -20.99
C LEU A 405 -46.82 1.17 -19.49
N GLY A 406 -45.89 1.82 -18.80
CA GLY A 406 -45.74 1.76 -17.34
C GLY A 406 -44.30 1.71 -16.86
N GLY A 407 -44.01 2.43 -15.78
CA GLY A 407 -42.74 2.40 -15.05
C GLY A 407 -42.92 1.77 -13.65
N THR A 408 -41.84 1.28 -13.06
CA THR A 408 -41.83 0.64 -11.73
C THR A 408 -41.82 1.65 -10.57
N GLY A 409 -41.70 2.96 -10.84
CA GLY A 409 -41.95 4.08 -9.93
C GLY A 409 -41.00 4.25 -8.72
N GLY A 410 -40.42 3.17 -8.19
CA GLY A 410 -39.61 3.15 -6.96
C GLY A 410 -38.21 2.54 -7.11
N GLY A 411 -37.80 2.16 -8.32
CA GLY A 411 -36.54 1.48 -8.60
C GLY A 411 -36.72 0.08 -9.18
N THR A 412 -35.62 -0.64 -9.36
CA THR A 412 -35.63 -2.00 -9.93
C THR A 412 -35.17 -3.03 -8.90
N GLN A 413 -35.99 -4.04 -8.63
CA GLN A 413 -35.58 -5.18 -7.81
C GLN A 413 -34.78 -6.16 -8.66
N ILE A 414 -33.61 -6.52 -8.16
CA ILE A 414 -32.65 -7.43 -8.78
C ILE A 414 -32.59 -8.66 -7.88
N GLU A 415 -33.09 -9.78 -8.39
CA GLU A 415 -33.05 -11.04 -7.66
C GLU A 415 -31.64 -11.62 -7.68
N LYS A 416 -31.00 -11.60 -8.86
CA LYS A 416 -29.65 -12.13 -9.04
C LYS A 416 -28.94 -11.44 -10.19
N VAL A 417 -27.67 -11.08 -10.01
CA VAL A 417 -26.74 -10.74 -11.10
C VAL A 417 -25.42 -11.45 -10.83
N SER A 418 -25.00 -12.33 -11.73
CA SER A 418 -23.70 -13.02 -11.65
C SER A 418 -22.88 -12.82 -12.92
N THR A 419 -21.57 -12.74 -12.80
CA THR A 419 -20.64 -12.60 -13.93
C THR A 419 -19.23 -13.01 -13.53
N ASP A 420 -18.46 -13.53 -14.49
CA ASP A 420 -17.01 -13.64 -14.37
C ASP A 420 -16.36 -12.33 -14.81
N VAL A 421 -15.73 -11.64 -13.86
CA VAL A 421 -15.02 -10.39 -14.10
C VAL A 421 -13.57 -10.72 -14.47
N ASN A 422 -13.00 -9.98 -15.42
CA ASN A 422 -11.56 -9.88 -15.62
C ASN A 422 -11.20 -8.41 -15.88
N SER A 423 -10.55 -7.79 -14.91
CA SER A 423 -10.17 -6.38 -14.89
C SER A 423 -8.67 -6.22 -14.99
N SER A 424 -8.23 -5.36 -15.91
CA SER A 424 -6.83 -4.97 -16.10
C SER A 424 -6.75 -3.45 -16.31
N PRO A 425 -5.57 -2.81 -16.27
CA PRO A 425 -5.43 -1.38 -16.56
C PRO A 425 -5.93 -0.96 -17.95
N GLN A 426 -6.04 -1.90 -18.89
CA GLN A 426 -6.45 -1.62 -20.27
C GLN A 426 -7.96 -1.72 -20.47
N MET A 427 -8.63 -2.62 -19.76
CA MET A 427 -10.05 -2.92 -19.93
C MET A 427 -10.57 -3.79 -18.78
N THR A 428 -11.83 -3.61 -18.43
CA THR A 428 -12.59 -4.56 -17.62
C THR A 428 -13.57 -5.31 -18.51
N SER A 429 -13.52 -6.65 -18.47
CA SER A 429 -14.41 -7.54 -19.21
C SER A 429 -15.31 -8.30 -18.26
N PHE A 430 -16.53 -8.54 -18.71
CA PHE A 430 -17.60 -9.24 -17.99
C PHE A 430 -18.08 -10.37 -18.88
N ASN A 431 -17.84 -11.59 -18.46
CA ASN A 431 -18.24 -12.80 -19.18
C ASN A 431 -19.30 -13.54 -18.37
N ASN A 432 -20.05 -14.41 -19.06
CA ASN A 432 -21.08 -15.25 -18.43
C ASN A 432 -22.05 -14.44 -17.57
N ILE A 433 -22.44 -13.25 -18.03
CA ILE A 433 -23.41 -12.41 -17.31
C ILE A 433 -24.72 -13.18 -17.28
N VAL A 434 -25.31 -13.30 -16.09
CA VAL A 434 -26.67 -13.79 -15.86
C VAL A 434 -27.36 -12.78 -14.95
N ALA A 435 -28.48 -12.24 -15.38
CA ALA A 435 -29.29 -11.32 -14.60
C ALA A 435 -30.73 -11.85 -14.49
N SER A 436 -31.31 -11.80 -13.29
CA SER A 436 -32.72 -12.04 -13.00
C SER A 436 -33.32 -10.80 -12.36
N VAL A 437 -34.30 -10.22 -13.03
CA VAL A 437 -35.03 -9.02 -12.60
C VAL A 437 -36.51 -9.37 -12.64
N PRO A 438 -37.15 -9.75 -11.52
CA PRO A 438 -38.50 -10.34 -11.53
C PRO A 438 -39.56 -9.53 -12.29
N ALA A 439 -39.49 -8.20 -12.19
CA ALA A 439 -40.40 -7.27 -12.85
C ALA A 439 -40.17 -7.12 -14.37
N ILE A 440 -39.03 -7.57 -14.89
CA ILE A 440 -38.59 -7.40 -16.29
C ILE A 440 -38.44 -8.76 -16.98
N GLY A 441 -37.65 -9.66 -16.42
CA GLY A 441 -37.26 -10.93 -17.02
C GLY A 441 -35.81 -11.31 -16.70
N THR A 442 -35.23 -12.20 -17.51
CA THR A 442 -33.83 -12.63 -17.38
C THR A 442 -32.98 -12.11 -18.54
N ALA A 443 -31.69 -11.95 -18.33
CA ALA A 443 -30.75 -11.59 -19.39
C ALA A 443 -29.43 -12.36 -19.25
N THR A 444 -28.84 -12.71 -20.38
CA THR A 444 -27.52 -13.35 -20.45
C THR A 444 -26.61 -12.69 -21.47
N GLY A 445 -25.31 -12.63 -21.24
CA GLY A 445 -24.38 -12.14 -22.25
C GLY A 445 -22.99 -11.79 -21.73
N SER A 446 -22.36 -10.82 -22.38
CA SER A 446 -21.03 -10.34 -22.01
C SER A 446 -20.86 -8.86 -22.36
N GLY A 447 -19.80 -8.25 -21.86
CA GLY A 447 -19.48 -6.88 -22.21
C GLY A 447 -18.16 -6.41 -21.66
N THR A 448 -17.83 -5.16 -21.97
CA THR A 448 -16.59 -4.52 -21.53
C THR A 448 -16.82 -3.08 -21.08
N ILE A 449 -15.91 -2.61 -20.23
CA ILE A 449 -15.80 -1.24 -19.78
C ILE A 449 -14.37 -0.77 -20.08
N SER A 450 -14.24 0.34 -20.80
CA SER A 450 -12.94 0.96 -21.08
C SER A 450 -12.43 1.79 -19.88
N PRO A 451 -11.14 2.16 -19.85
CA PRO A 451 -10.60 3.09 -18.85
C PRO A 451 -11.26 4.48 -18.87
N SER A 452 -11.93 4.84 -19.97
CA SER A 452 -12.74 6.06 -20.12
C SER A 452 -14.21 5.88 -19.69
N GLU A 453 -14.51 4.79 -18.98
CA GLU A 453 -15.83 4.39 -18.48
C GLU A 453 -16.87 4.12 -19.59
N ALA A 454 -16.43 3.87 -20.83
CA ALA A 454 -17.34 3.57 -21.92
C ALA A 454 -17.83 2.12 -21.83
N LEU A 455 -19.15 1.95 -21.82
CA LEU A 455 -19.82 0.66 -21.77
C LEU A 455 -19.96 0.06 -23.18
N ASN A 456 -19.74 -1.24 -23.29
CA ASN A 456 -20.07 -2.01 -24.49
C ASN A 456 -20.54 -3.42 -24.10
N PHE A 457 -21.85 -3.59 -23.91
CA PHE A 457 -22.44 -4.88 -23.55
C PHE A 457 -23.35 -5.39 -24.65
N GLN A 458 -23.29 -6.70 -24.87
CA GLN A 458 -24.16 -7.46 -25.74
C GLN A 458 -24.88 -8.50 -24.89
N LEU A 459 -26.18 -8.29 -24.71
CA LEU A 459 -27.02 -9.13 -23.87
C LEU A 459 -28.16 -9.72 -24.71
N VAL A 460 -28.71 -10.84 -24.25
CA VAL A 460 -29.93 -11.43 -24.77
C VAL A 460 -30.92 -11.50 -23.62
N ALA A 461 -32.01 -10.75 -23.72
CA ALA A 461 -33.03 -10.67 -22.68
C ALA A 461 -34.27 -11.50 -23.03
N LYS A 462 -34.78 -12.23 -22.04
CA LYS A 462 -36.07 -12.92 -22.07
C LYS A 462 -37.00 -12.20 -21.12
N PHE A 463 -37.98 -11.47 -21.66
CA PHE A 463 -38.91 -10.69 -20.86
C PHE A 463 -40.02 -11.55 -20.27
N ASN A 464 -40.44 -11.22 -19.05
CA ASN A 464 -41.57 -11.88 -18.40
C ASN A 464 -42.88 -11.42 -19.04
N ASN A 465 -43.66 -12.36 -19.61
CA ASN A 465 -44.94 -12.08 -20.28
C ASN A 465 -45.97 -11.38 -19.38
N ALA A 466 -45.88 -11.58 -18.05
CA ALA A 466 -46.76 -10.94 -17.09
C ALA A 466 -46.43 -9.45 -16.84
N SER A 467 -45.29 -8.94 -17.34
CA SER A 467 -44.89 -7.54 -17.22
C SER A 467 -45.39 -6.69 -18.38
N ALA A 468 -45.63 -5.39 -18.14
CA ALA A 468 -45.99 -4.42 -19.20
C ALA A 468 -44.93 -4.36 -20.31
N LEU A 469 -43.65 -4.46 -19.93
CA LEU A 469 -42.52 -4.49 -20.86
C LEU A 469 -42.47 -5.79 -21.66
N GLY A 470 -42.75 -6.94 -21.04
CA GLY A 470 -42.84 -8.23 -21.75
C GLY A 470 -44.02 -8.30 -22.71
N SER A 471 -45.15 -7.67 -22.36
CA SER A 471 -46.29 -7.52 -23.27
C SER A 471 -45.93 -6.67 -24.49
N ALA A 472 -45.23 -5.54 -24.29
CA ALA A 472 -44.75 -4.69 -25.37
C ALA A 472 -43.69 -5.41 -26.25
N ALA A 473 -42.78 -6.15 -25.64
CA ALA A 473 -41.78 -6.98 -26.32
C ALA A 473 -42.44 -8.06 -27.20
N ASN A 474 -43.44 -8.76 -26.68
CA ASN A 474 -44.20 -9.75 -27.45
C ASN A 474 -45.02 -9.12 -28.57
N ALA A 475 -45.62 -7.94 -28.36
CA ALA A 475 -46.30 -7.21 -29.43
C ALA A 475 -45.33 -6.85 -30.57
N GLY A 476 -44.12 -6.37 -30.24
CA GLY A 476 -43.06 -6.10 -31.22
C GLY A 476 -42.56 -7.36 -31.93
N LEU A 477 -42.46 -8.49 -31.24
CA LEU A 477 -42.13 -9.77 -31.87
C LEU A 477 -43.25 -10.28 -32.79
N ASN A 478 -44.51 -10.08 -32.41
CA ASN A 478 -45.66 -10.53 -33.19
C ASN A 478 -45.82 -9.74 -34.49
N THR A 479 -45.52 -8.44 -34.50
CA THR A 479 -45.52 -7.65 -35.75
C THR A 479 -44.43 -8.14 -36.70
N VAL A 480 -43.23 -8.47 -36.19
CA VAL A 480 -42.16 -9.09 -36.97
C VAL A 480 -42.55 -10.49 -37.47
N ALA A 481 -43.15 -11.33 -36.63
CA ALA A 481 -43.61 -12.67 -37.00
C ALA A 481 -44.72 -12.62 -38.07
N SER A 482 -45.59 -11.60 -38.03
CA SER A 482 -46.61 -11.36 -39.03
C SER A 482 -46.04 -10.94 -40.39
N LEU A 483 -44.88 -10.26 -40.40
CA LEU A 483 -44.15 -9.90 -41.63
C LEU A 483 -43.39 -11.10 -42.23
N LEU A 484 -43.05 -12.10 -41.42
CA LEU A 484 -42.22 -13.26 -41.78
C LEU A 484 -43.01 -14.58 -41.91
N GLY A 485 -44.35 -14.51 -41.96
CA GLY A 485 -45.21 -15.66 -42.29
C GLY A 485 -45.41 -16.67 -41.15
N ASN A 486 -45.78 -16.21 -39.95
CA ASN A 486 -46.27 -17.06 -38.85
C ASN A 486 -45.28 -18.10 -38.27
N ARG A 487 -43.97 -17.83 -38.30
CA ARG A 487 -42.97 -18.61 -37.53
C ARG A 487 -42.75 -18.08 -36.10
N SER A 488 -43.85 -17.74 -35.41
CA SER A 488 -43.85 -16.99 -34.13
C SER A 488 -43.21 -17.71 -32.94
N ASN A 489 -43.16 -19.05 -32.92
CA ASN A 489 -42.70 -19.80 -31.74
C ASN A 489 -41.18 -19.82 -31.53
N THR A 490 -40.36 -19.49 -32.54
CA THR A 490 -38.89 -19.52 -32.39
C THR A 490 -38.31 -18.19 -31.92
N ALA A 491 -38.96 -17.06 -32.20
CA ALA A 491 -38.47 -15.74 -31.81
C ALA A 491 -38.64 -15.48 -30.29
N ALA A 492 -39.77 -15.88 -29.70
CA ALA A 492 -40.03 -15.70 -28.26
C ALA A 492 -39.07 -16.52 -27.37
N ASN A 493 -38.67 -17.72 -27.81
CA ASN A 493 -37.73 -18.57 -27.09
C ASN A 493 -36.26 -18.13 -27.22
N SER A 494 -35.93 -17.40 -28.29
CA SER A 494 -34.55 -16.96 -28.61
C SER A 494 -34.12 -15.71 -27.84
N GLY A 495 -35.05 -14.97 -27.24
CA GLY A 495 -34.78 -13.71 -26.54
C GLY A 495 -34.55 -12.53 -27.48
N ILE A 496 -34.56 -11.32 -26.91
CA ILE A 496 -34.34 -10.05 -27.63
C ILE A 496 -32.89 -9.60 -27.39
N PRO A 497 -32.08 -9.41 -28.43
CA PRO A 497 -30.75 -8.82 -28.29
C PRO A 497 -30.84 -7.38 -27.78
N LEU A 498 -30.09 -7.10 -26.71
CA LEU A 498 -29.92 -5.76 -26.14
C LEU A 498 -28.46 -5.32 -26.30
N THR A 499 -28.27 -4.03 -26.60
CA THR A 499 -26.96 -3.40 -26.58
C THR A 499 -26.95 -2.30 -25.53
N VAL A 500 -25.96 -2.33 -24.62
CA VAL A 500 -25.75 -1.27 -23.63
C VAL A 500 -24.48 -0.51 -23.98
N THR A 501 -24.63 0.79 -24.22
CA THR A 501 -23.54 1.71 -24.53
C THR A 501 -23.62 2.98 -23.67
N GLY A 502 -22.69 3.92 -23.85
CA GLY A 502 -22.64 5.16 -23.08
C GLY A 502 -21.64 5.06 -21.93
N LYS A 503 -21.91 5.74 -20.82
CA LYS A 503 -21.08 5.70 -19.60
C LYS A 503 -21.84 5.05 -18.46
N ALA A 504 -21.14 4.55 -17.44
CA ALA A 504 -21.75 3.99 -16.23
C ALA A 504 -22.76 4.94 -15.56
N SER A 505 -22.47 6.24 -15.53
CA SER A 505 -23.35 7.27 -14.96
C SER A 505 -24.61 7.55 -15.77
N SER A 506 -24.58 7.25 -17.07
CA SER A 506 -25.62 7.58 -18.07
C SER A 506 -25.68 6.49 -19.15
N PRO A 507 -26.11 5.27 -18.80
CA PRO A 507 -26.16 4.16 -19.74
C PRO A 507 -27.30 4.33 -20.75
N SER A 508 -27.06 3.90 -21.99
CA SER A 508 -28.07 3.82 -23.06
C SER A 508 -28.32 2.35 -23.39
N ILE A 509 -29.53 1.87 -23.09
CA ILE A 509 -29.94 0.48 -23.33
C ILE A 509 -30.86 0.47 -24.57
N ARG A 510 -30.50 -0.30 -25.60
CA ARG A 510 -31.25 -0.40 -26.85
C ARG A 510 -31.64 -1.84 -27.16
N ALA A 511 -32.92 -2.08 -27.42
CA ALA A 511 -33.39 -3.35 -27.95
C ALA A 511 -33.18 -3.40 -29.47
N ASN A 512 -32.43 -4.40 -29.94
CA ASN A 512 -32.08 -4.54 -31.36
C ASN A 512 -33.01 -5.53 -32.07
N ILE A 513 -34.29 -5.15 -32.19
CA ILE A 513 -35.31 -5.97 -32.86
C ILE A 513 -35.00 -6.09 -34.37
N GLY A 514 -34.39 -5.06 -34.97
CA GLY A 514 -34.01 -5.05 -36.39
C GLY A 514 -32.93 -6.08 -36.75
N ALA A 515 -32.02 -6.41 -35.84
CA ALA A 515 -31.04 -7.48 -36.06
C ALA A 515 -31.70 -8.86 -36.16
N MET A 516 -32.76 -9.12 -35.39
CA MET A 516 -33.52 -10.38 -35.47
C MET A 516 -34.16 -10.55 -36.85
N VAL A 517 -34.70 -9.48 -37.44
CA VAL A 517 -35.30 -9.50 -38.78
C VAL A 517 -34.26 -9.84 -39.84
N LYS A 518 -33.05 -9.24 -39.78
CA LYS A 518 -31.96 -9.51 -40.74
C LYS A 518 -31.42 -10.93 -40.60
N GLN A 519 -31.29 -11.44 -39.37
CA GLN A 519 -30.78 -12.79 -39.12
C GLN A 519 -31.75 -13.88 -39.61
N GLN A 520 -33.06 -13.67 -39.47
CA GLN A 520 -34.06 -14.58 -40.04
C GLN A 520 -34.21 -14.42 -41.55
N ALA A 521 -34.11 -13.20 -42.10
CA ALA A 521 -34.11 -12.96 -43.54
C ALA A 521 -32.88 -13.55 -44.25
N GLY A 522 -31.69 -13.53 -43.62
CA GLY A 522 -30.49 -14.20 -44.16
C GLY A 522 -30.65 -15.72 -44.28
N GLY A 523 -31.42 -16.35 -43.38
CA GLY A 523 -31.79 -17.76 -43.46
C GLY A 523 -32.80 -18.09 -44.57
N LEU A 524 -33.56 -17.09 -45.06
CA LEU A 524 -34.49 -17.24 -46.19
C LEU A 524 -33.79 -17.27 -47.56
N PHE A 525 -32.57 -16.75 -47.66
CA PHE A 525 -31.80 -16.73 -48.93
C PHE A 525 -30.64 -17.74 -48.98
N GLY A 526 -30.39 -18.47 -47.89
CA GLY A 526 -29.26 -19.41 -47.76
C GLY A 526 -29.55 -20.87 -48.17
N SER A 527 -30.71 -21.17 -48.75
CA SER A 527 -31.05 -22.54 -49.18
C SER A 527 -31.94 -22.52 -50.42
N SER A 528 -31.37 -22.18 -51.57
CA SER A 528 -31.91 -22.58 -52.86
C SER A 528 -30.79 -22.76 -53.86
N ASP A 529 -30.10 -23.88 -53.76
CA ASP A 529 -29.33 -24.39 -54.89
C ASP A 529 -30.31 -25.06 -55.86
N GLY A 530 -30.34 -24.56 -57.10
CA GLY A 530 -30.98 -25.21 -58.25
C GLY A 530 -32.49 -25.03 -58.46
N LYS A 531 -32.90 -23.92 -59.09
CA LYS A 531 -33.62 -23.89 -60.40
C LYS A 531 -34.20 -22.51 -60.75
N GLN A 532 -33.60 -21.94 -61.80
CA GLN A 532 -34.18 -21.13 -62.88
C GLN A 532 -35.15 -19.96 -62.56
N ASN A 533 -34.61 -18.75 -62.70
CA ASN A 533 -34.94 -17.81 -63.77
C ASN A 533 -36.45 -17.53 -64.05
N ASN A 534 -37.07 -16.59 -63.30
CA ASN A 534 -37.95 -15.55 -63.87
C ASN A 534 -38.55 -14.51 -62.89
N THR A 535 -38.24 -14.54 -61.60
CA THR A 535 -38.95 -13.68 -60.62
C THR A 535 -38.26 -12.36 -60.30
N VAL A 536 -36.99 -12.19 -60.68
CA VAL A 536 -36.18 -10.99 -60.38
C VAL A 536 -36.66 -9.75 -61.16
N ASN A 537 -37.35 -9.94 -62.29
CA ASN A 537 -37.86 -8.82 -63.10
C ASN A 537 -39.23 -8.28 -62.66
N LYS A 538 -39.93 -8.93 -61.73
CA LYS A 538 -41.26 -8.46 -61.27
C LYS A 538 -41.25 -7.59 -60.01
N LEU A 539 -40.16 -7.55 -59.24
CA LEU A 539 -40.07 -6.66 -58.06
C LEU A 539 -39.37 -5.32 -58.31
N LYS A 540 -38.62 -5.16 -59.41
CA LYS A 540 -38.05 -3.83 -59.77
C LYS A 540 -39.09 -2.83 -60.30
N GLY A 541 -40.30 -3.28 -60.63
CA GLY A 541 -41.38 -2.42 -61.12
C GLY A 541 -42.33 -1.88 -60.05
N LEU A 542 -42.24 -2.36 -58.80
CA LEU A 542 -43.19 -1.98 -57.73
C LEU A 542 -42.59 -1.00 -56.70
N LEU A 543 -41.31 -0.66 -56.83
CA LEU A 543 -40.64 0.39 -56.06
C LEU A 543 -40.17 1.48 -57.02
N GLY A 544 -41.14 2.22 -57.56
CA GLY A 544 -40.88 3.43 -58.32
C GLY A 544 -40.62 4.60 -57.37
N LYS A 545 -39.50 5.31 -57.63
CA LYS A 545 -39.05 6.65 -57.18
C LYS A 545 -39.21 7.03 -55.71
#